data_AF-A0A165LKR2-F1
#
_entry.id   AF-A0A165LKR2-F1
#
_cell.length_a   1.000
_cell.length_b   1.000
_cell.length_c   1.000
_cell.angle_alpha   90.00
_cell.angle_beta   90.00
_cell.angle_gamma   90.00
#
_symmetry.space_group_name_H-M   'P 1'
#
loop_
_entity.id
_entity.type
_entity.pdbx_description
1 polymer ?
#
loop_
_entity_poly.entity_id
_entity_poly.type
_entity_poly.pdbx_seq_one_letter_code
_entity_poly.pdbx_strand_id
1 'polypeptide(L)'
;MPALRRPDGGDLLAPLTIVGIYLYHAHVLGNPPSGLEGAFMLALFVLVGATSLVEGLLASPAYPLVGGGLTAVFYLVRFSQRQDIGSALGVCAGVLFGSYGLYQLVTSSAEPKL
;
A
#
# COMPACT_ATOMS: atom_id res chain seq x y z
N MET A 1 -19.68 10.51 6.06
CA MET A 1 -19.89 9.23 5.35
C MET A 1 -18.87 9.16 4.23
N PRO A 2 -18.22 8.02 3.97
CA PRO A 2 -17.34 7.90 2.81
C PRO A 2 -18.19 8.14 1.54
N ALA A 3 -17.78 9.12 0.74
CA ALA A 3 -18.44 9.46 -0.51
C ALA A 3 -17.51 9.12 -1.68
N LEU A 4 -18.11 8.67 -2.78
CA LEU A 4 -17.40 8.54 -4.04
C LEU A 4 -17.05 9.95 -4.54
N ARG A 5 -15.78 10.18 -4.81
CA ARG A 5 -15.25 11.43 -5.37
C ARG A 5 -14.73 11.16 -6.78
N ARG A 6 -14.86 12.17 -7.65
CA ARG A 6 -14.18 12.19 -8.94
C ARG A 6 -12.68 12.43 -8.71
N PRO A 7 -11.78 11.54 -9.15
CA PRO A 7 -10.35 11.73 -8.97
C PRO A 7 -9.86 12.91 -9.80
N ASP A 8 -9.00 13.73 -9.20
CA ASP A 8 -8.29 14.78 -9.92
C ASP A 8 -7.04 14.20 -10.60
N GLY A 9 -6.46 14.95 -11.55
CA GLY A 9 -5.27 14.49 -12.28
C GLY A 9 -4.09 14.12 -11.38
N GLY A 10 -3.95 14.81 -10.23
CA GLY A 10 -2.95 14.48 -9.21
C GLY A 10 -3.22 13.15 -8.49
N ASP A 11 -4.48 12.82 -8.24
CA ASP A 11 -4.89 11.60 -7.55
C ASP A 11 -4.59 10.33 -8.37
N LEU A 12 -4.45 10.49 -9.69
CA LEU A 12 -4.11 9.41 -10.62
C LEU A 12 -2.61 9.22 -10.81
N LEU A 13 -1.76 10.13 -10.33
CA LEU A 13 -0.31 10.02 -10.49
C LEU A 13 0.25 8.78 -9.78
N ALA A 14 -0.21 8.50 -8.57
CA ALA A 14 0.26 7.35 -7.80
C ALA A 14 -0.07 5.99 -8.47
N PRO A 15 -1.32 5.71 -8.90
CA PRO A 15 -1.62 4.46 -9.60
C PRO A 15 -0.92 4.37 -10.97
N LEU A 16 -0.79 5.50 -11.70
CA LEU A 16 -0.04 5.54 -12.95
C LEU A 16 1.45 5.25 -12.75
N THR A 17 2.03 5.72 -11.64
CA THR A 17 3.43 5.45 -11.30
C THR A 17 3.67 3.96 -11.09
N ILE A 18 2.73 3.25 -10.45
CA ILE A 18 2.82 1.79 -10.27
C ILE A 18 2.83 1.08 -11.63
N VAL A 19 1.94 1.47 -12.56
CA VAL A 19 1.91 0.93 -13.93
C VAL A 19 3.22 1.25 -14.66
N GLY A 20 3.72 2.48 -14.53
CA GLY A 20 4.99 2.89 -15.14
C GLY A 20 6.17 2.06 -14.64
N ILE A 21 6.27 1.81 -13.34
CA ILE A 21 7.33 0.97 -12.75
C ILE A 21 7.24 -0.46 -13.29
N TYR A 22 6.03 -1.03 -13.38
CA TYR A 22 5.81 -2.37 -13.93
C TYR A 22 6.27 -2.46 -15.38
N LEU A 23 5.80 -1.55 -16.24
CA LEU A 23 6.16 -1.51 -17.67
C LEU A 23 7.66 -1.27 -17.86
N TYR A 24 8.26 -0.41 -17.04
CA TYR A 24 9.69 -0.16 -17.09
C TYR A 24 10.51 -1.42 -16.79
N HIS A 25 10.15 -2.19 -15.76
CA HIS A 25 10.82 -3.45 -15.43
C HIS A 25 10.63 -4.50 -16.54
N ALA A 26 9.40 -4.64 -17.04
CA ALA A 26 9.08 -5.64 -18.05
C ALA A 26 9.69 -5.34 -19.43
N HIS A 27 9.66 -4.08 -19.87
CA HIS A 27 9.97 -3.72 -21.26
C HIS A 27 11.25 -2.91 -21.45
N VAL A 28 11.72 -2.17 -20.43
CA VAL A 28 12.95 -1.37 -20.55
C VAL A 28 14.13 -2.09 -19.93
N LEU A 29 13.97 -2.66 -18.73
CA LEU A 29 15.04 -3.41 -18.06
C LEU A 29 15.14 -4.87 -18.49
N GLY A 30 14.12 -5.41 -19.17
CA GLY A 30 14.06 -6.82 -19.56
C GLY A 30 14.02 -7.79 -18.37
N ASN A 31 13.64 -7.31 -17.19
CA ASN A 31 13.54 -8.10 -15.96
C ASN A 31 12.12 -7.97 -15.40
N PRO A 32 11.15 -8.73 -15.97
CA PRO A 32 9.76 -8.59 -15.60
C PRO A 32 9.53 -8.95 -14.12
N PRO A 33 8.63 -8.24 -13.42
CA PRO A 33 8.28 -8.57 -12.05
C PRO A 33 7.83 -10.03 -11.94
N SER A 34 8.30 -10.71 -10.89
CA SER A 34 7.83 -12.05 -10.55
C SER A 34 6.33 -12.05 -10.24
N GLY A 35 5.69 -13.23 -10.24
CA GLY A 35 4.26 -13.34 -9.91
C GLY A 35 3.88 -12.74 -8.55
N LEU A 36 4.77 -12.88 -7.55
CA LEU A 36 4.60 -12.26 -6.23
C LEU A 36 4.69 -10.74 -6.29
N GLU A 37 5.69 -10.20 -6.98
CA GLU A 37 5.87 -8.75 -7.16
C GLU A 37 4.71 -8.14 -7.95
N GLY A 38 4.24 -8.83 -8.99
CA GLY A 38 3.07 -8.42 -9.77
C GLY A 38 1.78 -8.40 -8.94
N ALA A 39 1.54 -9.44 -8.13
CA ALA A 39 0.39 -9.48 -7.22
C ALA A 39 0.45 -8.36 -6.17
N PHE A 40 1.64 -8.08 -5.63
CA PHE A 40 1.84 -6.98 -4.68
C PHE A 40 1.61 -5.61 -5.34
N MET A 41 2.17 -5.37 -6.53
CA MET A 41 1.93 -4.15 -7.30
C MET A 41 0.46 -3.97 -7.64
N LEU A 42 -0.25 -5.03 -8.00
CA LEU A 42 -1.70 -4.99 -8.24
C LEU A 42 -2.48 -4.63 -6.96
N ALA A 43 -2.14 -5.23 -5.82
CA ALA A 43 -2.78 -4.91 -4.55
C ALA A 43 -2.55 -3.44 -4.16
N LEU A 44 -1.34 -2.92 -4.35
CA LEU A 44 -1.05 -1.49 -4.16
C LEU A 44 -1.82 -0.62 -5.14
N PHE A 45 -1.91 -1.01 -6.42
CA PHE A 45 -2.68 -0.29 -7.42
C PHE A 45 -4.15 -0.18 -7.03
N VAL A 46 -4.76 -1.27 -6.55
CA VAL A 46 -6.16 -1.26 -6.08
C VAL A 46 -6.30 -0.39 -4.84
N LEU A 47 -5.40 -0.52 -3.86
CA LEU A 47 -5.47 0.26 -2.63
C LEU A 47 -5.34 1.77 -2.92
N VAL A 48 -4.35 2.17 -3.69
CA VAL A 48 -4.11 3.57 -4.07
C VAL A 48 -5.22 4.06 -4.99
N GLY A 49 -5.66 3.27 -5.97
CA GLY A 49 -6.79 3.61 -6.83
C GLY A 49 -8.07 3.84 -6.05
N ALA A 50 -8.31 3.06 -4.98
CA ALA A 50 -9.43 3.30 -4.07
C ALA A 50 -9.29 4.64 -3.34
N THR A 51 -8.08 5.07 -2.97
CA THR A 51 -7.89 6.40 -2.34
C THR A 51 -8.20 7.55 -3.28
N SER A 52 -8.02 7.37 -4.60
CA SER A 52 -8.40 8.37 -5.59
C SER A 52 -9.93 8.48 -5.75
N LEU A 53 -10.67 7.40 -5.45
CA LEU A 53 -12.12 7.32 -5.65
C LEU A 53 -12.93 7.57 -4.38
N VAL A 54 -12.33 7.36 -3.20
CA VAL A 54 -13.04 7.41 -1.92
C VAL A 54 -12.47 8.54 -1.06
N GLU A 55 -13.31 9.55 -0.82
CA GLU A 55 -12.92 10.70 -0.02
C GLU A 55 -12.61 10.30 1.43
N GLY A 56 -11.51 10.84 1.96
CA GLY A 56 -11.06 10.56 3.32
C GLY A 56 -10.49 9.16 3.54
N LEU A 57 -10.41 8.28 2.53
CA LEU A 57 -9.84 6.94 2.69
C LEU A 57 -8.35 7.01 3.04
N LEU A 58 -7.59 7.92 2.42
CA LEU A 58 -6.17 8.12 2.73
C LEU A 58 -5.94 8.53 4.19
N ALA A 59 -6.86 9.30 4.77
CA ALA A 59 -6.83 9.75 6.16
C ALA A 59 -7.47 8.76 7.14
N SER A 60 -8.14 7.72 6.63
CA SER A 60 -8.78 6.69 7.45
C SER A 60 -7.73 5.74 8.02
N PRO A 61 -7.91 5.24 9.26
CA PRO A 61 -7.04 4.21 9.83
C PRO A 61 -6.96 2.94 8.98
N ALA A 62 -7.96 2.68 8.13
CA ALA A 62 -7.97 1.53 7.23
C ALA A 62 -6.84 1.55 6.19
N TYR A 63 -6.45 2.74 5.69
CA TYR A 63 -5.39 2.84 4.69
C TYR A 63 -4.01 2.40 5.22
N PRO A 64 -3.48 2.94 6.33
CA PRO A 64 -2.23 2.48 6.90
C PRO A 64 -2.29 1.02 7.38
N LEU A 65 -3.43 0.55 7.90
CA LEU A 65 -3.62 -0.85 8.28
C LEU A 65 -3.45 -1.80 7.09
N VAL A 66 -4.21 -1.58 6.01
CA VAL A 66 -4.19 -2.45 4.82
C VAL A 66 -2.87 -2.30 4.07
N GLY A 67 -2.39 -1.07 3.85
CA GLY A 67 -1.12 -0.82 3.16
C GLY A 67 0.08 -1.37 3.92
N GLY A 68 0.11 -1.17 5.25
CA GLY A 68 1.15 -1.71 6.12
C GLY A 68 1.13 -3.23 6.18
N GLY A 69 -0.05 -3.83 6.33
CA GLY A 69 -0.24 -5.28 6.31
C GLY A 69 0.21 -5.92 5.00
N LEU A 70 -0.20 -5.38 3.86
CA LEU A 70 0.24 -5.82 2.53
C LEU A 70 1.76 -5.77 2.39
N THR A 71 2.37 -4.65 2.82
CA THR A 71 3.82 -4.45 2.76
C THR A 71 4.55 -5.44 3.66
N ALA A 72 4.09 -5.62 4.89
CA ALA A 72 4.69 -6.55 5.85
C ALA A 72 4.65 -7.99 5.32
N VAL A 73 3.49 -8.44 4.81
CA VAL A 73 3.33 -9.81 4.28
C VAL A 73 4.20 -10.03 3.05
N PHE A 74 4.21 -9.10 2.09
CA PHE A 74 5.03 -9.21 0.89
C PHE A 74 6.51 -9.34 1.24
N TYR A 75 7.03 -8.45 2.10
CA TYR A 75 8.43 -8.49 2.48
C TYR A 75 8.77 -9.66 3.41
N LEU A 76 7.82 -10.18 4.18
CA LEU A 76 8.03 -11.38 4.98
C LEU A 76 8.23 -12.61 4.08
N VAL A 77 7.38 -12.76 3.06
CA VAL A 77 7.53 -13.82 2.06
C VAL A 77 8.86 -13.67 1.31
N ARG A 78 9.20 -12.45 0.91
CA ARG A 78 10.47 -12.15 0.21
C ARG A 78 11.68 -12.45 1.10
N PHE A 79 11.64 -12.08 2.37
CA PHE A 79 12.68 -12.37 3.35
C PHE A 79 12.84 -13.88 3.55
N SER A 80 11.73 -14.63 3.63
CA SER A 80 11.78 -16.09 3.72
C SER A 80 12.41 -16.75 2.49
N GLN A 81 12.33 -16.13 1.31
CA GLN A 81 12.90 -16.65 0.07
C GLN A 81 14.36 -16.26 -0.14
N ARG A 82 14.74 -15.03 0.22
CA ARG A 82 16.05 -14.44 -0.12
C ARG A 82 16.97 -14.20 1.07
N GLN A 83 16.43 -14.15 2.29
CA GLN A 83 17.11 -13.82 3.54
C GLN A 83 17.95 -12.53 3.47
N ASP A 84 17.52 -11.56 2.65
CA ASP A 84 18.24 -10.30 2.47
C ASP A 84 17.79 -9.24 3.48
N ILE A 85 18.74 -8.39 3.90
CA ILE A 85 18.48 -7.34 4.90
C ILE A 85 17.44 -6.31 4.43
N GLY A 86 17.36 -6.06 3.11
CA GLY A 86 16.38 -5.15 2.53
C GLY A 86 14.95 -5.63 2.78
N SER A 87 14.72 -6.93 2.62
CA SER A 87 13.42 -7.54 2.91
C SER A 87 13.08 -7.49 4.40
N ALA A 88 14.06 -7.70 5.31
CA ALA A 88 13.84 -7.53 6.75
C ALA A 88 13.42 -6.10 7.10
N LEU A 89 14.09 -5.09 6.53
CA LEU A 89 13.71 -3.68 6.69
C LEU A 89 12.32 -3.39 6.14
N GLY A 90 11.96 -4.01 5.01
CA GLY A 90 10.62 -3.91 4.44
C GLY A 90 9.53 -4.47 5.35
N VAL A 91 9.79 -5.59 6.05
CA VAL A 91 8.88 -6.11 7.08
C VAL A 91 8.70 -5.09 8.20
N CYS A 92 9.80 -4.56 8.74
CA CYS A 92 9.75 -3.56 9.80
C CYS A 92 8.95 -2.32 9.38
N ALA A 93 9.18 -1.80 8.17
CA ALA A 93 8.44 -0.66 7.63
C ALA A 93 6.93 -0.94 7.51
N GLY A 94 6.56 -2.13 6.98
CA GLY A 94 5.16 -2.54 6.89
C GLY A 94 4.49 -2.67 8.25
N VAL A 95 5.17 -3.27 9.23
CA VAL A 95 4.67 -3.42 10.60
C VAL A 95 4.49 -2.05 11.28
N LEU A 96 5.46 -1.15 11.15
CA LEU A 96 5.37 0.21 11.71
C LEU A 96 4.20 0.97 11.09
N PHE A 97 4.05 0.93 9.77
CA PHE A 97 2.94 1.61 9.10
C PHE A 97 1.58 1.00 9.46
N GLY A 98 1.48 -0.34 9.52
CA GLY A 98 0.24 -1.03 9.89
C GLY A 98 -0.15 -0.80 11.35
N SER A 99 0.82 -0.85 12.27
CA SER A 99 0.61 -0.58 13.70
C SER A 99 0.23 0.88 13.97
N TYR A 100 0.72 1.82 13.17
CA TYR A 100 0.24 3.20 13.21
C TYR A 100 -1.25 3.31 12.87
N GLY A 101 -1.72 2.59 11.86
CA GLY A 101 -3.15 2.50 11.54
C GLY A 101 -3.98 1.86 12.66
N LEU A 102 -3.44 0.82 13.30
CA LEU A 102 -4.07 0.21 14.47
C LEU A 102 -4.18 1.19 15.64
N TYR A 103 -3.11 1.96 15.89
CA TYR A 103 -3.10 3.00 16.91
C TYR A 103 -4.18 4.07 16.64
N GLN A 104 -4.28 4.56 15.40
CA GLN A 104 -5.35 5.50 15.00
C GLN A 104 -6.75 4.91 15.19
N LEU A 105 -6.94 3.64 14.88
CA LEU A 105 -8.24 2.96 15.05
C LEU A 105 -8.63 2.87 16.53
N VAL A 106 -7.70 2.49 17.40
CA VAL A 106 -7.93 2.35 18.84
C VAL A 106 -8.20 3.72 19.47
N THR A 107 -7.41 4.74 19.11
CA THR A 107 -7.56 6.10 19.67
C THR A 107 -8.86 6.78 19.22
N SER A 108 -9.23 6.69 17.94
CA SER A 108 -10.51 7.22 17.44
C SER A 108 -11.74 6.50 18.02
N SER A 109 -11.59 5.25 18.48
CA SER A 109 -12.64 4.51 19.16
C SER A 109 -12.79 4.89 20.65
N ALA A 110 -11.77 5.53 21.23
CA ALA A 110 -11.72 5.89 22.65
C ALA A 110 -12.16 7.33 22.95
N GLU A 111 -12.24 8.22 21.96
CA GLU A 111 -12.76 9.57 22.15
C GLU A 111 -14.30 9.58 22.23
N PRO A 112 -14.91 10.14 23.30
CA PRO A 112 -16.34 10.36 23.33
C PRO A 112 -16.72 11.41 22.28
N LYS A 113 -17.69 11.09 21.42
CA LYS A 113 -18.27 12.06 20.49
C LYS A 113 -18.95 13.16 21.32
N LEU A 114 -18.34 14.36 21.35
CA LEU A 114 -18.93 15.61 21.84
C LEU A 114 -20.04 16.09 20.89
#